data_AF-A0A538F4U2-F1
#
_entry.id   AF-A0A538F4U2-F1
#
_cell.length_a   1.000
_cell.length_b   1.000
_cell.length_c   1.000
_cell.angle_alpha   90.00
_cell.angle_beta   90.00
_cell.angle_gamma   90.00
#
_symmetry.space_group_name_H-M   'P 1'
#
loop_
_entity.id
_entity.type
_entity.pdbx_description
1 polymer ?
#
loop_
_entity_poly.entity_id
_entity_poly.type
_entity_poly.pdbx_seq_one_letter_code
_entity_poly.pdbx_strand_id
1 'polypeptide(L)'
;MTRRRIAALGALAVVAAAVVLVLASGGGGGGEASSRHGGRIALHTGDFTWKVAVNGPAATVAAENRRPGTEDWRLPGGVGRGEVEGYVASQSVRPGQVQRVYVHSKGARWIRVDVYRMGWYGGRGGRLVLASRRLAQRAQPPCAHDSRTGLTECRWHPTIRFPIPTALTSGVYVVKMTTDRGAARDAMFVLEAARPRPILAQISTSTYEAYNTWGGDSLYPGGHTVGITGTGQGVEVSYDRPYETVTGAGQFFTRDVAAVRFLERDGHDVSYTTNPSVDARPGQVRGHRVLLDIGHSEYWSQPAADSFSHARDAGTNLVFLASNTMAWRVRFAPATASSGESGAPDHRIIGYKEHVASDPDRALPSGLFPRGGAPITGTAWHECVTPRVPAVGRSVNHYYAWRPSAPLTPGWLFRGTGLTAAARVGGIVGYELDRTDANSPPGIQIVGGGTTPCQGNRPPLGVSQTTLYRAASGALVFSSGTMAWQLGLSPAPDASPDAPRQADPRLIRLTENLFAHLLGR
;
A
#
# COMPACT_ATOMS: atom_id res chain seq x y z
N MET A 1 -15.83 -51.33 -43.34
CA MET A 1 -15.16 -52.42 -44.06
C MET A 1 -13.89 -51.88 -44.70
N THR A 2 -12.78 -52.62 -44.56
CA THR A 2 -11.52 -52.64 -45.35
C THR A 2 -10.72 -51.33 -45.53
N ARG A 3 -9.60 -51.06 -44.82
CA ARG A 3 -8.22 -51.64 -44.79
C ARG A 3 -7.31 -51.29 -46.00
N ARG A 4 -6.17 -50.62 -45.71
CA ARG A 4 -4.74 -50.93 -46.05
C ARG A 4 -3.87 -49.70 -45.70
N ARG A 5 -2.95 -49.70 -44.71
CA ARG A 5 -1.61 -50.33 -44.49
C ARG A 5 -0.46 -49.75 -45.36
N ILE A 6 0.61 -49.28 -44.68
CA ILE A 6 2.09 -49.46 -44.86
C ILE A 6 2.78 -48.61 -43.74
N ALA A 7 3.33 -49.18 -42.65
CA ALA A 7 4.70 -49.71 -42.39
C ALA A 7 5.79 -48.59 -42.24
N ALA A 8 6.34 -48.35 -41.02
CA ALA A 8 7.58 -48.91 -40.39
C ALA A 8 8.86 -48.10 -40.78
N LEU A 9 9.87 -47.71 -39.98
CA LEU A 9 10.54 -48.15 -38.73
C LEU A 9 11.41 -46.99 -38.14
N GLY A 10 11.60 -46.93 -36.81
CA GLY A 10 12.90 -46.97 -36.09
C GLY A 10 13.52 -45.58 -35.77
N ALA A 11 14.08 -45.25 -34.60
CA ALA A 11 14.72 -46.03 -33.54
C ALA A 11 14.70 -45.31 -32.15
N LEU A 12 14.98 -46.10 -31.10
CA LEU A 12 15.06 -45.77 -29.66
C LEU A 12 16.26 -44.89 -29.27
N ALA A 13 16.09 -44.13 -28.18
CA ALA A 13 17.05 -44.08 -27.07
C ALA A 13 16.35 -43.68 -25.75
N VAL A 14 16.55 -44.50 -24.71
CA VAL A 14 16.05 -44.35 -23.34
C VAL A 14 17.22 -43.93 -22.45
N VAL A 15 17.03 -42.92 -21.59
CA VAL A 15 17.80 -42.77 -20.35
C VAL A 15 16.84 -42.40 -19.23
N ALA A 16 16.75 -43.29 -18.23
CA ALA A 16 16.05 -43.11 -16.98
C ALA A 16 16.97 -42.51 -15.92
N ALA A 17 16.45 -41.64 -15.05
CA ALA A 17 17.10 -41.26 -13.80
C ALA A 17 16.10 -41.33 -12.64
N ALA A 18 16.55 -41.97 -11.57
CA ALA A 18 15.76 -42.56 -10.50
C ALA A 18 15.22 -41.54 -9.47
N VAL A 19 14.02 -41.85 -8.96
CA VAL A 19 13.42 -41.25 -7.75
C VAL A 19 13.74 -42.17 -6.57
N VAL A 20 14.41 -41.64 -5.54
CA VAL A 20 14.60 -42.35 -4.27
C VAL A 20 13.45 -42.00 -3.33
N LEU A 21 12.60 -42.99 -3.06
CA LEU A 21 11.60 -42.99 -1.99
C LEU A 21 12.16 -43.85 -0.85
N VAL A 22 12.35 -43.28 0.35
CA VAL A 22 12.64 -44.07 1.56
C VAL A 22 11.34 -44.28 2.31
N LEU A 23 10.83 -45.52 2.28
CA LEU A 23 9.83 -46.05 3.19
C LEU A 23 10.56 -46.67 4.39
N ALA A 24 10.16 -46.30 5.60
CA ALA A 24 10.50 -47.02 6.82
C ALA A 24 9.22 -47.50 7.50
N SER A 25 9.11 -48.81 7.67
CA SER A 25 8.22 -49.51 8.60
C SER A 25 9.09 -50.53 9.36
N GLY A 26 8.91 -50.84 10.64
CA GLY A 26 7.90 -50.43 11.60
C GLY A 26 8.21 -51.00 13.00
N GLY A 27 7.19 -50.93 13.89
CA GLY A 27 7.12 -51.56 15.23
C GLY A 27 7.55 -50.61 16.36
N GLY A 28 6.80 -50.32 17.41
CA GLY A 28 5.58 -50.90 17.99
C GLY A 28 5.73 -50.82 19.52
N GLY A 29 4.83 -50.13 20.23
CA GLY A 29 4.85 -50.05 21.70
C GLY A 29 4.12 -48.82 22.24
N GLY A 30 2.98 -49.05 22.89
CA GLY A 30 2.05 -48.02 23.36
C GLY A 30 2.53 -47.20 24.56
N GLY A 31 1.84 -46.06 24.75
CA GLY A 31 2.00 -45.19 25.89
C GLY A 31 1.31 -43.85 25.63
N GLU A 32 0.10 -43.68 26.16
CA GLU A 32 -0.57 -42.39 26.25
C GLU A 32 0.34 -41.37 26.93
N ALA A 33 0.61 -40.26 26.25
CA ALA A 33 1.08 -39.04 26.89
C ALA A 33 0.60 -37.82 26.10
N SER A 34 -0.47 -37.23 26.61
CA SER A 34 -0.78 -35.81 26.51
C SER A 34 0.50 -34.97 26.46
N SER A 35 0.74 -34.24 25.38
CA SER A 35 1.61 -33.06 25.42
C SER A 35 1.11 -31.96 24.49
N ARG A 36 0.29 -31.08 25.08
CA ARG A 36 0.15 -29.70 24.65
C ARG A 36 1.52 -29.02 24.77
N HIS A 37 2.34 -28.97 23.73
CA HIS A 37 3.43 -28.00 23.64
C HIS A 37 3.53 -27.51 22.19
N GLY A 38 2.74 -26.47 21.87
CA GLY A 38 2.97 -25.63 20.69
C GLY A 38 4.25 -24.83 20.90
N GLY A 39 5.39 -25.50 20.72
CA GLY A 39 6.72 -24.92 20.85
C GLY A 39 6.91 -23.78 19.85
N ARG A 40 7.20 -22.58 20.36
CA ARG A 40 7.72 -21.45 19.57
C ARG A 40 9.09 -21.85 19.04
N ILE A 41 9.16 -22.46 17.86
CA ILE A 41 10.44 -22.64 17.16
C ILE A 41 10.79 -21.28 16.59
N ALA A 42 11.58 -20.47 17.31
CA ALA A 42 12.21 -19.31 16.70
C ALA A 42 13.22 -19.82 15.66
N LEU A 43 13.05 -19.44 14.39
CA LEU A 43 14.14 -19.53 13.43
C LEU A 43 15.23 -18.55 13.88
N HIS A 44 16.21 -19.06 14.62
CA HIS A 44 17.42 -18.35 14.92
C HIS A 44 18.33 -18.44 13.70
N THR A 45 18.52 -17.31 13.03
CA THR A 45 19.77 -17.09 12.32
C THR A 45 20.71 -16.38 13.29
N GLY A 46 22.01 -16.43 13.07
CA GLY A 46 22.95 -15.65 13.88
C GLY A 46 22.65 -14.14 13.90
N ASP A 47 21.77 -13.64 13.01
CA ASP A 47 21.55 -12.21 12.77
C ASP A 47 20.26 -11.65 13.36
N PHE A 48 19.24 -12.49 13.61
CA PHE A 48 17.96 -12.04 14.13
C PHE A 48 17.17 -13.10 14.88
N THR A 49 16.09 -12.67 15.53
CA THR A 49 15.13 -13.54 16.21
C THR A 49 13.71 -13.08 15.91
N TRP A 50 12.87 -14.02 15.46
CA TRP A 50 11.41 -13.83 15.41
C TRP A 50 10.84 -13.75 16.83
N LYS A 51 10.07 -12.70 17.12
CA LYS A 51 9.40 -12.46 18.41
C LYS A 51 7.98 -13.04 18.46
N VAL A 52 7.54 -13.62 17.36
CA VAL A 52 6.22 -14.20 17.15
C VAL A 52 6.32 -15.64 16.66
N ALA A 53 5.18 -16.34 16.60
CA ALA A 53 5.13 -17.68 16.02
C ALA A 53 5.50 -17.60 14.53
N VAL A 54 6.30 -18.57 14.07
CA VAL A 54 6.75 -18.65 12.67
C VAL A 54 6.08 -19.79 11.90
N ASN A 55 5.53 -20.78 12.61
CA ASN A 55 4.88 -21.96 12.06
C ASN A 55 3.37 -21.92 12.33
N GLY A 56 2.60 -22.53 11.42
CA GLY A 56 1.14 -22.60 11.49
C GLY A 56 0.45 -21.57 10.59
N PRO A 57 -0.89 -21.58 10.55
CA PRO A 57 -1.65 -20.65 9.74
C PRO A 57 -1.59 -19.23 10.31
N ALA A 58 -1.53 -18.24 9.42
CA ALA A 58 -1.70 -16.84 9.77
C ALA A 58 -3.03 -16.60 10.51
N ALA A 59 -2.97 -15.84 11.61
CA ALA A 59 -4.14 -15.47 12.39
C ALA A 59 -5.07 -14.55 11.57
N THR A 60 -6.35 -14.51 11.93
CA THR A 60 -7.24 -13.40 11.53
C THR A 60 -6.77 -12.11 12.19
N VAL A 61 -7.06 -10.95 11.60
CA VAL A 61 -6.74 -9.64 12.20
C VAL A 61 -7.28 -9.51 13.64
N ALA A 62 -8.52 -9.93 13.90
CA ALA A 62 -9.10 -9.88 15.25
C ALA A 62 -8.31 -10.69 16.29
N ALA A 63 -7.81 -11.88 15.90
CA ALA A 63 -6.98 -12.72 16.77
C ALA A 63 -5.56 -12.16 16.94
N GLU A 64 -5.00 -11.56 15.89
CA GLU A 64 -3.71 -10.86 15.97
C GLU A 64 -3.79 -9.65 16.91
N ASN A 65 -4.87 -8.88 16.88
CA ASN A 65 -5.08 -7.72 17.74
C ASN A 65 -5.29 -8.03 19.22
N ARG A 66 -5.50 -9.30 19.60
CA ARG A 66 -5.49 -9.74 21.01
C ARG A 66 -4.07 -9.89 21.57
N ARG A 67 -3.04 -9.79 20.73
CA ARG A 67 -1.65 -9.90 21.14
C ARG A 67 -1.15 -8.56 21.70
N PRO A 68 -0.21 -8.57 22.66
CA PRO A 68 0.34 -7.32 23.19
C PRO A 68 1.01 -6.49 22.09
N GLY A 69 0.65 -5.21 22.00
CA GLY A 69 1.30 -4.23 21.15
C GLY A 69 2.41 -3.45 21.86
N THR A 70 3.09 -2.59 21.12
CA THR A 70 4.08 -1.64 21.62
C THR A 70 4.01 -0.33 20.84
N GLU A 71 4.54 0.75 21.42
CA GLU A 71 4.77 2.03 20.75
C GLU A 71 6.22 2.19 20.27
N ASP A 72 7.10 1.21 20.54
CA ASP A 72 8.53 1.27 20.22
C ASP A 72 8.83 1.34 18.71
N TRP A 73 7.82 1.11 17.86
CA TRP A 73 7.88 1.35 16.43
C TRP A 73 8.04 2.84 16.11
N ARG A 74 7.60 3.75 16.97
CA ARG A 74 7.71 5.20 16.75
C ARG A 74 9.18 5.61 16.71
N LEU A 75 9.54 6.44 15.74
CA LEU A 75 10.81 7.16 15.81
C LEU A 75 10.73 8.26 16.89
N PRO A 76 11.83 8.55 17.59
CA PRO A 76 11.85 9.65 18.57
C PRO A 76 11.47 10.98 17.90
N GLY A 77 10.48 11.69 18.45
CA GLY A 77 9.95 12.91 17.84
C GLY A 77 9.11 12.70 16.58
N GLY A 78 8.85 11.45 16.18
CA GLY A 78 8.00 11.12 15.03
C GLY A 78 8.65 11.35 13.65
N VAL A 79 9.95 11.63 13.60
CA VAL A 79 10.69 11.94 12.37
C VAL A 79 11.99 11.14 12.27
N GLY A 80 12.46 10.93 11.04
CA GLY A 80 13.81 10.42 10.80
C GLY A 80 14.87 11.37 11.35
N ARG A 81 16.02 10.84 11.80
CA ARG A 81 17.13 11.66 12.30
C ARG A 81 18.49 11.04 12.06
N GLY A 82 19.48 11.91 11.87
CA GLY A 82 20.88 11.53 11.72
C GLY A 82 21.16 10.75 10.43
N GLU A 83 22.41 10.32 10.30
CA GLU A 83 22.95 9.68 9.09
C GLU A 83 22.59 8.19 9.04
N VAL A 84 21.33 7.84 8.76
CA VAL A 84 20.90 6.47 8.42
C VAL A 84 19.75 6.47 7.43
N GLU A 85 19.87 5.62 6.41
CA GLU A 85 18.92 5.49 5.32
C GLU A 85 18.78 4.01 4.95
N GLY A 86 17.63 3.62 4.41
CA GLY A 86 17.44 2.26 3.96
C GLY A 86 16.15 2.05 3.18
N TYR A 87 16.11 0.93 2.48
CA TYR A 87 14.97 0.46 1.70
C TYR A 87 14.87 -1.06 1.76
N VAL A 88 13.72 -1.56 1.31
CA VAL A 88 13.43 -2.99 1.23
C VAL A 88 13.51 -3.46 -0.22
N ALA A 89 13.92 -4.70 -0.44
CA ALA A 89 13.94 -5.31 -1.79
C ALA A 89 12.57 -5.42 -2.46
N SER A 90 11.47 -5.45 -1.70
CA SER A 90 10.17 -5.74 -2.27
C SER A 90 9.11 -4.99 -1.49
N GLN A 91 8.28 -4.23 -2.20
CA GLN A 91 7.21 -3.43 -1.60
C GLN A 91 6.06 -4.33 -1.09
N SER A 92 5.92 -5.51 -1.70
CA SER A 92 5.03 -6.58 -1.24
C SER A 92 5.77 -7.91 -1.22
N VAL A 93 5.50 -8.73 -0.22
CA VAL A 93 6.01 -10.10 -0.10
C VAL A 93 4.90 -11.05 0.32
N ARG A 94 5.03 -12.31 -0.10
CA ARG A 94 4.17 -13.41 0.30
C ARG A 94 4.85 -14.30 1.34
N PRO A 95 4.07 -15.02 2.16
CA PRO A 95 4.59 -16.08 3.00
C PRO A 95 5.53 -17.04 2.24
N GLY A 96 6.67 -17.37 2.84
CA GLY A 96 7.72 -18.22 2.26
C GLY A 96 8.73 -17.49 1.37
N GLN A 97 8.46 -16.26 0.92
CA GLN A 97 9.44 -15.46 0.20
C GLN A 97 10.50 -14.87 1.15
N VAL A 98 11.60 -14.35 0.60
CA VAL A 98 12.67 -13.71 1.37
C VAL A 98 12.57 -12.20 1.23
N GLN A 99 12.53 -11.49 2.34
CA GLN A 99 12.70 -10.05 2.37
C GLN A 99 14.17 -9.71 2.63
N ARG A 100 14.69 -8.72 1.90
CA ARG A 100 16.00 -8.11 2.19
C ARG A 100 15.81 -6.65 2.58
N VAL A 101 16.67 -6.19 3.48
CA VAL A 101 16.74 -4.78 3.92
C VAL A 101 18.14 -4.28 3.62
N TYR A 102 18.20 -3.14 2.93
CA TYR A 102 19.41 -2.44 2.57
C TYR A 102 19.54 -1.21 3.46
N VAL A 103 20.68 -1.06 4.14
CA VAL A 103 20.91 0.07 5.04
C VAL A 103 22.27 0.67 4.76
N HIS A 104 22.29 2.00 4.72
CA HIS A 104 23.49 2.82 4.66
C HIS A 104 23.50 3.78 5.86
N SER A 105 24.67 3.95 6.48
CA SER A 105 24.83 4.89 7.60
C SER A 105 26.29 5.29 7.71
N LYS A 106 26.58 6.55 7.41
CA LYS A 106 27.96 7.02 7.35
C LYS A 106 28.60 7.02 8.74
N GLY A 107 29.60 6.16 8.87
CA GLY A 107 30.49 6.02 10.02
C GLY A 107 29.89 5.33 11.25
N ALA A 108 28.62 4.96 11.28
CA ALA A 108 28.12 4.08 12.35
C ALA A 108 28.93 2.78 12.40
N ARG A 109 29.15 2.22 13.58
CA ARG A 109 29.84 0.91 13.73
C ARG A 109 28.86 -0.24 13.59
N TRP A 110 27.64 -0.06 14.08
CA TRP A 110 26.60 -1.06 13.99
C TRP A 110 25.24 -0.46 13.65
N ILE A 111 24.42 -1.31 13.04
CA ILE A 111 23.01 -1.08 12.74
C ILE A 111 22.19 -2.14 13.47
N ARG A 112 21.02 -1.75 13.95
CA ARG A 112 19.97 -2.65 14.43
C ARG A 112 18.72 -2.46 13.59
N VAL A 113 18.12 -3.58 13.20
CA VAL A 113 16.90 -3.66 12.39
C VAL A 113 15.84 -4.38 13.21
N ASP A 114 14.77 -3.66 13.56
CA ASP A 114 13.60 -4.22 14.22
C ASP A 114 12.39 -4.08 13.28
N VAL A 115 11.58 -5.14 13.13
CA VAL A 115 10.41 -5.14 12.25
C VAL A 115 9.15 -5.20 13.09
N TYR A 116 8.20 -4.32 12.78
CA TYR A 116 6.92 -4.20 13.47
C TYR A 116 5.78 -4.45 12.49
N ARG A 117 4.83 -5.32 12.85
CA ARG A 117 3.52 -5.37 12.17
C ARG A 117 2.68 -4.22 12.67
N MET A 118 2.24 -3.34 11.78
CA MET A 118 1.37 -2.21 12.09
C MET A 118 -0.08 -2.67 12.24
N GLY A 119 -0.85 -2.03 13.13
CA GLY A 119 -2.23 -2.45 13.43
C GLY A 119 -2.85 -1.72 14.61
N TRP A 120 -3.90 -2.28 15.20
CA TRP A 120 -4.58 -1.65 16.35
C TRP A 120 -3.87 -1.94 17.68
N TYR A 121 -3.74 -3.22 18.06
CA TYR A 121 -3.13 -3.70 19.30
C TYR A 121 -3.50 -2.90 20.56
N GLY A 122 -4.80 -2.67 20.79
CA GLY A 122 -5.30 -1.93 21.95
C GLY A 122 -4.89 -0.46 21.95
N GLY A 123 -4.67 0.14 20.77
CA GLY A 123 -4.25 1.53 20.60
C GLY A 123 -2.74 1.75 20.56
N ARG A 124 -1.92 0.71 20.79
CA ARG A 124 -0.45 0.83 20.77
C ARG A 124 0.13 0.96 19.36
N GLY A 125 -0.61 0.55 18.32
CA GLY A 125 -0.28 0.87 16.93
C GLY A 125 0.66 -0.10 16.20
N GLY A 126 1.34 -1.00 16.92
CA GLY A 126 2.20 -2.00 16.30
C GLY A 126 2.63 -3.12 17.24
N ARG A 127 3.22 -4.17 16.69
CA ARG A 127 3.78 -5.31 17.43
C ARG A 127 5.14 -5.68 16.86
N LEU A 128 6.15 -5.79 17.72
CA LEU A 128 7.48 -6.26 17.33
C LEU A 128 7.39 -7.73 16.87
N VAL A 129 7.77 -8.00 15.62
CA VAL A 129 7.75 -9.35 15.04
C VAL A 129 9.14 -9.93 14.82
N LEU A 130 10.15 -9.09 14.57
CA LEU A 130 11.54 -9.51 14.36
C LEU A 130 12.46 -8.48 15.01
N ALA A 131 13.51 -8.95 15.67
CA ALA A 131 14.59 -8.11 16.16
C ALA A 131 15.94 -8.66 15.72
N SER A 132 16.79 -7.82 15.12
CA SER A 132 18.16 -8.18 14.81
C SER A 132 19.07 -8.05 16.03
N ARG A 133 20.24 -8.71 15.97
CA ARG A 133 21.39 -8.30 16.80
C ARG A 133 21.96 -6.97 16.29
N ARG A 134 23.02 -6.48 16.92
CA ARG A 134 23.86 -5.43 16.33
C ARG A 134 24.60 -6.02 15.12
N LEU A 135 24.25 -5.55 13.94
CA LEU A 135 24.85 -5.93 12.66
C LEU A 135 25.97 -4.95 12.37
N ALA A 136 27.13 -5.44 11.92
CA ALA A 136 28.22 -4.57 11.51
C ALA A 136 27.75 -3.68 10.34
N GLN A 137 27.97 -2.37 10.45
CA GLN A 137 27.71 -1.46 9.34
C GLN A 137 28.71 -1.76 8.22
N ARG A 138 28.23 -1.76 6.97
CA ARG A 138 29.06 -1.98 5.79
C ARG A 138 28.96 -0.77 4.88
N ALA A 139 30.09 -0.30 4.36
CA ALA A 139 30.10 0.70 3.30
C ALA A 139 29.27 0.20 2.11
N GLN A 140 28.45 1.10 1.57
CA GLN A 140 27.62 0.81 0.41
C GLN A 140 28.18 1.56 -0.81
N PRO A 141 28.08 1.00 -2.02
CA PRO A 141 28.45 1.74 -3.23
C PRO A 141 27.55 2.97 -3.42
N PRO A 142 28.04 4.03 -4.08
CA PRO A 142 27.19 5.13 -4.49
C PRO A 142 26.07 4.62 -5.41
N CYS A 143 24.91 5.26 -5.33
CA CYS A 143 23.79 4.95 -6.22
C CYS A 143 24.05 5.54 -7.61
N ALA A 144 23.56 4.87 -8.65
CA ALA A 144 23.67 5.34 -10.03
C ALA A 144 22.51 6.28 -10.34
N HIS A 145 22.78 7.29 -11.17
CA HIS A 145 21.78 8.25 -11.62
C HIS A 145 21.83 8.39 -13.16
N ASP A 146 20.69 8.19 -13.83
CA ASP A 146 20.52 8.41 -15.26
C ASP A 146 19.92 9.81 -15.51
N SER A 147 20.76 10.77 -15.86
CA SER A 147 20.33 12.15 -16.15
C SER A 147 19.40 12.28 -17.35
N ARG A 148 19.29 11.27 -18.21
CA ARG A 148 18.34 11.29 -19.33
C ARG A 148 16.90 11.11 -18.85
N THR A 149 16.67 10.28 -17.82
CA THR A 149 15.34 9.89 -17.33
C THR A 149 15.00 10.41 -15.93
N GLY A 150 16.03 10.77 -15.15
CA GLY A 150 15.92 11.10 -13.72
C GLY A 150 15.95 9.86 -12.81
N LEU A 151 16.18 8.67 -13.35
CA LEU A 151 16.19 7.43 -12.57
C LEU A 151 17.41 7.38 -11.63
N THR A 152 17.16 7.17 -10.33
CA THR A 152 18.20 6.83 -9.35
C THR A 152 17.98 5.41 -8.83
N GLU A 153 19.02 4.56 -8.87
CA GLU A 153 18.98 3.20 -8.33
C GLU A 153 20.24 2.88 -7.51
N CYS A 154 20.05 2.15 -6.41
CA CYS A 154 21.15 1.77 -5.52
C CYS A 154 21.51 0.29 -5.67
N ARG A 155 22.81 0.03 -5.88
CA ARG A 155 23.38 -1.33 -5.86
C ARG A 155 23.88 -1.73 -4.48
N TRP A 156 23.11 -1.40 -3.44
CA TRP A 156 23.53 -1.68 -2.07
C TRP A 156 23.55 -3.19 -1.80
N HIS A 157 24.40 -3.60 -0.88
CA HIS A 157 24.51 -4.98 -0.40
C HIS A 157 23.50 -5.17 0.73
N PRO A 158 22.77 -6.31 0.79
CA PRO A 158 21.79 -6.53 1.86
C PRO A 158 22.44 -6.51 3.24
N THR A 159 21.91 -5.68 4.14
CA THR A 159 22.35 -5.64 5.54
C THR A 159 21.80 -6.83 6.32
N ILE A 160 20.56 -7.21 6.03
CA ILE A 160 19.88 -8.38 6.61
C ILE A 160 18.90 -8.96 5.59
N ARG A 161 18.70 -10.27 5.65
CA ARG A 161 17.68 -11.00 4.89
C ARG A 161 16.95 -11.97 5.81
N PHE A 162 15.66 -12.14 5.63
CA PHE A 162 14.87 -13.09 6.41
C PHE A 162 13.74 -13.72 5.57
N PRO A 163 13.51 -15.03 5.69
CA PRO A 163 12.34 -15.66 5.09
C PRO A 163 11.07 -15.23 5.84
N ILE A 164 10.00 -14.92 5.12
CA ILE A 164 8.71 -14.54 5.67
C ILE A 164 7.99 -15.79 6.20
N PRO A 165 7.74 -15.90 7.51
CA PRO A 165 7.04 -17.03 8.08
C PRO A 165 5.59 -17.15 7.63
N THR A 166 5.08 -18.38 7.57
CA THR A 166 3.69 -18.66 7.16
C THR A 166 2.65 -18.28 8.21
N ALA A 167 3.08 -18.17 9.47
CA ALA A 167 2.23 -17.75 10.58
C ALA A 167 2.04 -16.23 10.71
N LEU A 168 2.80 -15.43 9.94
CA LEU A 168 2.64 -13.98 9.99
C LEU A 168 1.31 -13.55 9.36
N THR A 169 0.59 -12.70 10.08
CA THR A 169 -0.67 -12.10 9.63
C THR A 169 -0.40 -11.06 8.54
N SER A 170 -1.20 -11.05 7.48
CA SER A 170 -1.14 -9.99 6.46
C SER A 170 -1.24 -8.61 7.10
N GLY A 171 -0.56 -7.63 6.53
CA GLY A 171 -0.47 -6.30 7.14
C GLY A 171 0.60 -5.42 6.51
N VAL A 172 0.64 -4.18 6.96
CA VAL A 172 1.79 -3.28 6.72
C VAL A 172 2.85 -3.55 7.78
N TYR A 173 4.10 -3.68 7.36
CA TYR A 173 5.25 -3.93 8.22
C TYR A 173 6.24 -2.78 8.08
N VAL A 174 6.66 -2.22 9.22
CA VAL A 174 7.66 -1.15 9.29
C VAL A 174 8.97 -1.73 9.78
N VAL A 175 10.05 -1.40 9.07
CA VAL A 175 11.42 -1.78 9.36
C VAL A 175 12.10 -0.57 9.98
N LYS A 176 12.25 -0.58 11.31
CA LYS A 176 12.93 0.47 12.04
C LYS A 176 14.43 0.19 12.09
N MET A 177 15.22 1.13 11.59
CA MET A 177 16.68 1.07 11.57
C MET A 177 17.24 2.04 12.59
N THR A 178 18.15 1.57 13.44
CA THR A 178 18.83 2.41 14.45
C THR A 178 20.33 2.14 14.47
N THR A 179 21.12 3.14 14.87
CA THR A 179 22.59 3.04 14.86
C THR A 179 23.20 3.35 16.22
N ASP A 180 24.49 3.04 16.38
CA ASP A 180 25.27 3.35 17.58
C ASP A 180 25.50 4.84 17.81
N ARG A 181 25.11 5.67 16.85
CA ARG A 181 25.14 7.13 16.92
C ARG A 181 23.77 7.76 17.18
N GLY A 182 22.78 6.93 17.50
CA GLY A 182 21.42 7.40 17.79
C GLY A 182 20.62 7.81 16.55
N ALA A 183 21.16 7.64 15.33
CA ALA A 183 20.41 7.86 14.10
C ALA A 183 19.26 6.84 13.98
N ALA A 184 18.13 7.25 13.41
CA ALA A 184 16.98 6.39 13.22
C ALA A 184 16.17 6.78 11.96
N ARG A 185 15.77 5.78 11.19
CA ARG A 185 14.95 5.91 9.97
C ARG A 185 14.13 4.62 9.80
N ASP A 186 13.03 4.70 9.08
CA ASP A 186 12.18 3.56 8.76
C ASP A 186 12.32 3.17 7.27
N ALA A 187 11.87 1.96 6.97
CA ALA A 187 11.40 1.54 5.66
C ALA A 187 10.08 0.76 5.86
N MET A 188 9.37 0.40 4.79
CA MET A 188 8.14 -0.40 4.92
C MET A 188 8.00 -1.43 3.81
N PHE A 189 7.26 -2.49 4.10
CA PHE A 189 6.76 -3.44 3.11
C PHE A 189 5.36 -3.93 3.51
N VAL A 190 4.63 -4.50 2.56
CA VAL A 190 3.35 -5.16 2.79
C VAL A 190 3.52 -6.67 2.75
N LEU A 191 2.98 -7.36 3.75
CA LEU A 191 2.83 -8.80 3.71
C LEU A 191 1.45 -9.16 3.18
N GLU A 192 1.42 -9.81 2.01
CA GLU A 192 0.22 -10.37 1.42
C GLU A 192 -0.33 -11.55 2.25
N ALA A 193 -1.63 -11.80 2.15
CA ALA A 193 -2.23 -12.95 2.80
C ALA A 193 -1.94 -14.24 2.02
N ALA A 194 -1.71 -15.35 2.73
CA ALA A 194 -1.60 -16.68 2.10
C ALA A 194 -2.89 -17.13 1.41
N ARG A 195 -4.04 -16.60 1.86
CA ARG A 195 -5.39 -16.91 1.35
C ARG A 195 -6.23 -15.63 1.36
N PRO A 196 -7.14 -15.43 0.39
CA PRO A 196 -8.04 -14.28 0.37
C PRO A 196 -8.83 -14.14 1.68
N ARG A 197 -8.95 -12.89 2.16
CA ARG A 197 -9.82 -12.50 3.28
C ARG A 197 -11.04 -11.74 2.75
N PRO A 198 -12.11 -11.49 3.53
CA PRO A 198 -13.27 -10.74 3.03
C PRO A 198 -12.94 -9.37 2.43
N ILE A 199 -11.90 -8.68 2.90
CA ILE A 199 -11.44 -7.38 2.36
C ILE A 199 -10.01 -7.52 1.83
N LEU A 200 -9.74 -6.95 0.65
CA LEU A 200 -8.38 -6.65 0.17
C LEU A 200 -8.16 -5.14 0.19
N ALA A 201 -7.21 -4.68 1.00
CA ALA A 201 -6.81 -3.28 1.10
C ALA A 201 -5.51 -3.04 0.32
N GLN A 202 -5.56 -2.17 -0.69
CA GLN A 202 -4.40 -1.70 -1.43
C GLN A 202 -3.79 -0.48 -0.76
N ILE A 203 -2.47 -0.53 -0.53
CA ILE A 203 -1.66 0.58 -0.05
C ILE A 203 -0.99 1.25 -1.26
N SER A 204 -1.06 2.57 -1.31
CA SER A 204 -0.72 3.40 -2.48
C SER A 204 0.78 3.62 -2.70
N THR A 205 1.60 2.56 -2.72
CA THR A 205 3.07 2.68 -2.77
C THR A 205 3.60 3.28 -4.08
N SER A 206 2.85 3.17 -5.18
CA SER A 206 3.20 3.83 -6.45
C SER A 206 3.19 5.35 -6.31
N THR A 207 2.22 5.91 -5.58
CA THR A 207 2.20 7.34 -5.25
C THR A 207 3.37 7.71 -4.34
N TYR A 208 3.73 6.87 -3.37
CA TYR A 208 4.85 7.17 -2.49
C TYR A 208 6.15 7.35 -3.28
N GLU A 209 6.38 6.47 -4.25
CA GLU A 209 7.59 6.49 -5.08
C GLU A 209 7.55 7.57 -6.16
N ALA A 210 6.37 7.85 -6.74
CA ALA A 210 6.22 8.95 -7.69
C ALA A 210 6.58 10.32 -7.09
N TYR A 211 6.32 10.50 -5.79
CA TYR A 211 6.68 11.70 -5.01
C TYR A 211 8.04 11.61 -4.30
N ASN A 212 8.77 10.50 -4.45
CA ASN A 212 10.02 10.29 -3.73
C ASN A 212 11.15 11.10 -4.35
N THR A 213 11.61 12.15 -3.65
CA THR A 213 12.71 13.01 -4.08
C THR A 213 14.08 12.52 -3.62
N TRP A 214 14.15 11.36 -2.96
CA TRP A 214 15.41 10.83 -2.47
C TRP A 214 16.37 10.58 -3.64
N GLY A 215 17.61 11.07 -3.52
CA GLY A 215 18.60 10.93 -4.59
C GLY A 215 18.35 11.85 -5.79
N GLY A 216 17.60 12.95 -5.61
CA GLY A 216 17.54 14.09 -6.54
C GLY A 216 16.19 14.28 -7.21
N ASP A 217 15.66 13.23 -7.85
CA ASP A 217 14.53 13.36 -8.78
C ASP A 217 13.31 12.54 -8.36
N SER A 218 12.14 13.01 -8.78
CA SER A 218 10.82 12.36 -8.65
C SER A 218 10.03 12.55 -9.95
N LEU A 219 8.77 12.09 -10.02
CA LEU A 219 7.88 12.38 -11.15
C LEU A 219 7.28 13.81 -11.09
N TYR A 220 7.82 14.69 -10.26
CA TYR A 220 7.47 16.11 -10.18
C TYR A 220 8.72 16.99 -10.34
N PRO A 221 8.56 18.24 -10.83
CA PRO A 221 9.65 19.19 -10.90
C PRO A 221 10.23 19.51 -9.51
N GLY A 222 11.55 19.62 -9.43
CA GLY A 222 12.25 20.02 -8.20
C GLY A 222 13.63 19.39 -8.03
N GLY A 223 13.98 18.43 -8.88
CA GLY A 223 15.27 17.77 -8.90
C GLY A 223 16.28 18.36 -9.89
N HIS A 224 17.21 17.51 -10.31
CA HIS A 224 18.18 17.77 -11.36
C HIS A 224 17.50 17.92 -12.73
N THR A 225 18.15 18.62 -13.65
CA THR A 225 17.65 18.72 -15.03
C THR A 225 17.68 17.35 -15.72
N VAL A 226 16.52 16.88 -16.16
CA VAL A 226 16.31 15.59 -16.83
C VAL A 226 16.28 15.79 -18.34
N GLY A 227 17.07 14.99 -19.07
CA GLY A 227 17.27 15.16 -20.51
C GLY A 227 16.00 15.00 -21.36
N ILE A 228 15.12 14.05 -21.03
CA ILE A 228 13.87 13.81 -21.79
C ILE A 228 12.85 14.95 -21.64
N THR A 229 12.76 15.53 -20.44
CA THR A 229 11.75 16.55 -20.14
C THR A 229 12.29 17.96 -20.32
N GLY A 230 13.61 18.14 -20.24
CA GLY A 230 14.27 19.45 -20.19
C GLY A 230 13.99 20.23 -18.91
N THR A 231 13.39 19.59 -17.90
CA THR A 231 12.98 20.20 -16.63
C THR A 231 13.52 19.40 -15.44
N GLY A 232 13.19 19.81 -14.21
CA GLY A 232 13.52 19.05 -13.00
C GLY A 232 12.61 17.84 -12.71
N GLN A 233 11.84 17.36 -13.70
CA GLN A 233 10.89 16.24 -13.57
C GLN A 233 11.44 14.99 -14.24
N GLY A 234 11.56 13.90 -13.46
CA GLY A 234 11.87 12.58 -13.96
C GLY A 234 10.69 11.93 -14.69
N VAL A 235 11.01 10.94 -15.51
CA VAL A 235 10.02 10.05 -16.17
C VAL A 235 10.13 8.60 -15.69
N GLU A 236 11.14 8.31 -14.87
CA GLU A 236 11.34 7.01 -14.21
C GLU A 236 11.74 7.21 -12.75
N VAL A 237 11.17 6.39 -11.86
CA VAL A 237 11.55 6.30 -10.44
C VAL A 237 11.71 4.83 -10.03
N SER A 238 12.48 4.54 -8.98
CA SER A 238 12.79 3.17 -8.54
C SER A 238 12.46 2.93 -7.09
N TYR A 239 11.93 1.75 -6.78
CA TYR A 239 11.78 1.25 -5.42
C TYR A 239 13.11 0.79 -4.78
N ASP A 240 14.19 0.69 -5.56
CA ASP A 240 15.52 0.29 -5.10
C ASP A 240 16.34 1.48 -4.57
N ARG A 241 15.67 2.34 -3.81
CA ARG A 241 16.24 3.50 -3.11
C ARG A 241 15.40 3.84 -1.86
N PRO A 242 15.96 4.54 -0.85
CA PRO A 242 15.21 4.99 0.32
C PRO A 242 14.03 5.92 -0.04
N TYR A 243 13.01 5.95 0.83
CA TYR A 243 12.01 7.02 0.80
C TYR A 243 12.51 8.25 1.56
N GLU A 244 12.39 9.43 0.95
CA GLU A 244 12.67 10.68 1.66
C GLU A 244 11.56 11.00 2.68
N THR A 245 10.31 10.70 2.33
CA THR A 245 9.13 11.23 3.02
C THR A 245 8.92 10.65 4.43
N VAL A 246 8.43 11.52 5.32
CA VAL A 246 8.04 11.23 6.70
C VAL A 246 9.17 10.61 7.53
N THR A 247 9.15 9.30 7.78
CA THR A 247 10.18 8.60 8.56
C THR A 247 11.11 7.75 7.67
N GLY A 248 10.84 7.67 6.37
CA GLY A 248 11.37 6.65 5.46
C GLY A 248 10.37 5.50 5.17
N ALA A 249 9.19 5.53 5.78
CA ALA A 249 8.07 4.64 5.48
C ALA A 249 7.09 5.21 4.42
N GLY A 250 7.59 5.99 3.46
CA GLY A 250 6.75 6.68 2.48
C GLY A 250 5.70 7.59 3.15
N GLN A 251 4.51 7.67 2.55
CA GLN A 251 3.40 8.47 3.10
C GLN A 251 2.51 7.69 4.09
N PHE A 252 2.87 6.45 4.46
CA PHE A 252 2.02 5.57 5.26
C PHE A 252 1.50 6.21 6.55
N PHE A 253 2.38 6.84 7.33
CA PHE A 253 2.03 7.42 8.62
C PHE A 253 1.21 8.71 8.53
N THR A 254 1.17 9.37 7.38
CA THR A 254 0.41 10.61 7.16
C THR A 254 -0.87 10.40 6.35
N ARG A 255 -1.07 9.20 5.80
CA ARG A 255 -2.20 8.86 4.92
C ARG A 255 -2.93 7.60 5.38
N ASP A 256 -2.32 6.43 5.20
CA ASP A 256 -2.98 5.14 5.25
C ASP A 256 -3.16 4.58 6.67
N VAL A 257 -2.27 4.94 7.60
CA VAL A 257 -2.24 4.38 8.96
C VAL A 257 -3.58 4.54 9.69
N ALA A 258 -4.31 5.62 9.42
CA ALA A 258 -5.61 5.88 10.02
C ALA A 258 -6.67 4.86 9.57
N ALA A 259 -6.71 4.53 8.27
CA ALA A 259 -7.61 3.51 7.75
C ALA A 259 -7.20 2.12 8.23
N VAL A 260 -5.90 1.80 8.26
CA VAL A 260 -5.39 0.54 8.81
C VAL A 260 -5.82 0.35 10.26
N ARG A 261 -5.62 1.36 11.12
CA ARG A 261 -6.02 1.31 12.53
C ARG A 261 -7.53 1.15 12.69
N PHE A 262 -8.34 1.84 11.89
CA PHE A 262 -9.79 1.70 11.91
C PHE A 262 -10.22 0.26 11.58
N LEU A 263 -9.73 -0.27 10.45
CA LEU A 263 -10.08 -1.63 10.00
C LEU A 263 -9.70 -2.68 11.04
N GLU A 264 -8.51 -2.54 11.61
CA GLU A 264 -7.98 -3.48 12.59
C GLU A 264 -8.66 -3.36 13.95
N ARG A 265 -9.04 -2.15 14.37
CA ARG A 265 -9.78 -1.91 15.62
C ARG A 265 -11.13 -2.61 15.61
N ASP A 266 -11.83 -2.59 14.48
CA ASP A 266 -13.12 -3.27 14.30
C ASP A 266 -12.96 -4.79 14.04
N GLY A 267 -11.72 -5.28 13.96
CA GLY A 267 -11.44 -6.70 13.78
C GLY A 267 -11.84 -7.22 12.39
N HIS A 268 -11.98 -6.34 11.39
CA HIS A 268 -12.17 -6.75 10.01
C HIS A 268 -11.00 -7.66 9.58
N ASP A 269 -11.31 -8.81 8.98
CA ASP A 269 -10.28 -9.71 8.46
C ASP A 269 -9.84 -9.20 7.08
N VAL A 270 -8.69 -8.53 7.05
CA VAL A 270 -8.18 -7.79 5.89
C VAL A 270 -6.90 -8.45 5.36
N SER A 271 -6.84 -8.66 4.05
CA SER A 271 -5.60 -8.85 3.29
C SER A 271 -5.07 -7.49 2.86
N TYR A 272 -3.75 -7.30 2.86
CA TYR A 272 -3.12 -6.08 2.35
C TYR A 272 -2.29 -6.37 1.09
N THR A 273 -2.25 -5.40 0.18
CA THR A 273 -1.44 -5.44 -1.05
C THR A 273 -0.96 -4.04 -1.46
N THR A 274 -0.27 -3.92 -2.60
CA THR A 274 0.21 -2.67 -3.18
C THR A 274 -0.12 -2.59 -4.68
N ASN A 275 -0.16 -1.38 -5.25
CA ASN A 275 -0.42 -1.17 -6.68
C ASN A 275 0.50 -2.02 -7.60
N PRO A 276 1.84 -2.03 -7.44
CA PRO A 276 2.71 -2.86 -8.28
C PRO A 276 2.44 -4.36 -8.10
N SER A 277 2.01 -4.80 -6.91
CA SER A 277 1.64 -6.20 -6.70
C SER A 277 0.40 -6.59 -7.51
N VAL A 278 -0.62 -5.73 -7.54
CA VAL A 278 -1.85 -5.97 -8.30
C VAL A 278 -1.56 -6.01 -9.80
N ASP A 279 -0.70 -5.13 -10.30
CA ASP A 279 -0.23 -5.18 -11.68
C ASP A 279 0.47 -6.50 -12.02
N ALA A 280 1.43 -6.91 -11.18
CA ALA A 280 2.20 -8.14 -11.36
C ALA A 280 1.35 -9.41 -11.25
N ARG A 281 0.32 -9.39 -10.40
CA ARG A 281 -0.50 -10.54 -10.02
C ARG A 281 -1.97 -10.13 -9.93
N PRO A 282 -2.63 -9.85 -11.08
CA PRO A 282 -4.00 -9.35 -11.10
C PRO A 282 -5.02 -10.31 -10.48
N GLY A 283 -4.73 -11.61 -10.49
CA GLY A 283 -5.59 -12.63 -9.88
C GLY A 283 -5.82 -12.46 -8.37
N GLN A 284 -5.00 -11.67 -7.68
CA GLN A 284 -5.13 -11.45 -6.23
C GLN A 284 -6.40 -10.71 -5.83
N VAL A 285 -7.05 -9.97 -6.75
CA VAL A 285 -8.29 -9.24 -6.45
C VAL A 285 -9.53 -10.15 -6.37
N ARG A 286 -9.37 -11.46 -6.60
CA ARG A 286 -10.48 -12.43 -6.60
C ARG A 286 -10.69 -13.06 -5.23
N GLY A 287 -11.92 -13.47 -4.94
CA GLY A 287 -12.28 -14.16 -3.69
C GLY A 287 -12.51 -13.23 -2.50
N HIS A 288 -12.51 -11.92 -2.73
CA HIS A 288 -12.82 -10.88 -1.76
C HIS A 288 -14.29 -10.43 -1.90
N ARG A 289 -14.88 -9.88 -0.83
CA ARG A 289 -16.19 -9.21 -0.86
C ARG A 289 -16.05 -7.72 -1.15
N VAL A 290 -14.93 -7.14 -0.75
CA VAL A 290 -14.61 -5.72 -0.90
C VAL A 290 -13.15 -5.58 -1.35
N LEU A 291 -12.92 -4.79 -2.39
CA LEU A 291 -11.62 -4.19 -2.67
C LEU A 291 -11.63 -2.76 -2.14
N LEU A 292 -10.62 -2.42 -1.37
CA LEU A 292 -10.47 -1.14 -0.71
C LEU A 292 -9.16 -0.49 -1.16
N ASP A 293 -9.23 0.73 -1.64
CA ASP A 293 -8.07 1.56 -1.93
C ASP A 293 -8.02 2.75 -0.95
N ILE A 294 -6.83 3.07 -0.45
CA ILE A 294 -6.63 3.90 0.74
C ILE A 294 -5.62 5.01 0.45
N GLY A 295 -5.91 6.21 0.99
CA GLY A 295 -4.93 7.27 1.14
C GLY A 295 -4.85 8.19 -0.08
N HIS A 296 -3.65 8.32 -0.66
CA HIS A 296 -3.41 9.12 -1.87
C HIS A 296 -3.02 8.16 -2.99
N SER A 297 -3.99 7.78 -3.83
CA SER A 297 -3.84 6.70 -4.81
C SER A 297 -3.85 7.23 -6.24
N GLU A 298 -2.90 8.10 -6.54
CA GLU A 298 -2.86 8.87 -7.78
C GLU A 298 -2.31 8.10 -8.98
N TYR A 299 -1.35 7.20 -8.74
CA TYR A 299 -0.58 6.53 -9.78
C TYR A 299 -0.99 5.08 -9.95
N TRP A 300 -1.62 4.77 -11.10
CA TRP A 300 -2.16 3.44 -11.38
C TRP A 300 -1.68 2.90 -12.72
N SER A 301 -1.47 1.59 -12.79
CA SER A 301 -1.30 0.92 -14.08
C SER A 301 -2.66 0.56 -14.68
N GLN A 302 -2.71 0.43 -16.01
CA GLN A 302 -3.92 -0.05 -16.69
C GLN A 302 -4.32 -1.47 -16.22
N PRO A 303 -3.41 -2.46 -16.13
CA PRO A 303 -3.78 -3.81 -15.69
C PRO A 303 -4.36 -3.85 -14.26
N ALA A 304 -3.85 -3.01 -13.34
CA ALA A 304 -4.39 -2.94 -11.99
C ALA A 304 -5.83 -2.37 -11.97
N ALA A 305 -6.07 -1.30 -12.73
CA ALA A 305 -7.40 -0.70 -12.84
C ALA A 305 -8.40 -1.65 -13.53
N ASP A 306 -7.99 -2.33 -14.60
CA ASP A 306 -8.81 -3.32 -15.30
C ASP A 306 -9.17 -4.48 -14.36
N SER A 307 -8.25 -4.89 -13.49
CA SER A 307 -8.51 -5.92 -12.48
C SER A 307 -9.58 -5.50 -11.47
N PHE A 308 -9.56 -4.25 -11.01
CA PHE A 308 -10.61 -3.69 -10.15
C PHE A 308 -11.95 -3.59 -10.88
N SER A 309 -11.95 -3.15 -12.15
CA SER A 309 -13.16 -3.10 -12.97
C SER A 309 -13.76 -4.50 -13.16
N HIS A 310 -12.94 -5.49 -13.53
CA HIS A 310 -13.41 -6.87 -13.70
C HIS A 310 -13.93 -7.47 -12.39
N ALA A 311 -13.30 -7.18 -11.25
CA ALA A 311 -13.79 -7.63 -9.95
C ALA A 311 -15.16 -7.03 -9.62
N ARG A 312 -15.35 -5.72 -9.88
CA ARG A 312 -16.65 -5.05 -9.78
C ARG A 312 -17.69 -5.70 -10.67
N ASP A 313 -17.35 -5.93 -11.93
CA ASP A 313 -18.26 -6.50 -12.92
C ASP A 313 -18.59 -7.98 -12.61
N ALA A 314 -17.78 -8.64 -11.78
CA ALA A 314 -18.04 -9.96 -11.20
C ALA A 314 -18.75 -9.92 -9.82
N GLY A 315 -19.17 -8.75 -9.34
CA GLY A 315 -19.96 -8.61 -8.12
C GLY A 315 -19.16 -8.25 -6.85
N THR A 316 -17.87 -7.97 -6.97
CA THR A 316 -17.04 -7.51 -5.83
C THR A 316 -17.27 -6.02 -5.57
N ASN A 317 -17.53 -5.63 -4.33
CA ASN A 317 -17.74 -4.21 -4.01
C ASN A 317 -16.40 -3.45 -4.03
N LEU A 318 -16.42 -2.17 -4.41
CA LEU A 318 -15.24 -1.31 -4.39
C LEU A 318 -15.43 -0.16 -3.38
N VAL A 319 -14.38 0.18 -2.65
CA VAL A 319 -14.36 1.32 -1.74
C VAL A 319 -13.08 2.12 -1.98
N PHE A 320 -13.22 3.42 -2.25
CA PHE A 320 -12.11 4.35 -2.42
C PHE A 320 -12.14 5.36 -1.26
N LEU A 321 -11.26 5.16 -0.28
CA LEU A 321 -11.01 6.12 0.81
C LEU A 321 -9.83 7.02 0.44
N ALA A 322 -9.97 7.66 -0.71
CA ALA A 322 -8.99 8.49 -1.37
C ALA A 322 -9.68 9.58 -2.22
N SER A 323 -8.85 10.46 -2.77
CA SER A 323 -9.16 11.30 -3.93
C SER A 323 -7.89 11.53 -4.73
N ASN A 324 -8.00 12.28 -5.82
CA ASN A 324 -7.03 12.29 -6.91
C ASN A 324 -6.75 10.86 -7.42
N THR A 325 -7.77 10.00 -7.33
CA THR A 325 -7.62 8.56 -7.54
C THR A 325 -7.49 8.29 -9.02
N MET A 326 -6.49 7.49 -9.42
CA MET A 326 -6.23 7.20 -10.84
C MET A 326 -6.11 8.49 -11.67
N ALA A 327 -5.32 9.47 -11.25
CA ALA A 327 -5.07 10.66 -12.06
C ALA A 327 -4.01 10.41 -13.14
N TRP A 328 -2.96 9.64 -12.79
CA TRP A 328 -1.86 9.30 -13.69
C TRP A 328 -1.81 7.80 -13.96
N ARG A 329 -1.80 7.46 -15.26
CA ARG A 329 -1.44 6.13 -15.74
C ARG A 329 0.08 5.98 -15.75
N VAL A 330 0.57 4.90 -15.15
CA VAL A 330 1.97 4.47 -15.14
C VAL A 330 2.14 3.06 -15.67
N ARG A 331 3.40 2.69 -15.95
CA ARG A 331 3.80 1.31 -16.21
C ARG A 331 4.85 0.89 -15.18
N PHE A 332 4.82 -0.37 -14.79
CA PHE A 332 5.88 -0.94 -13.96
C PHE A 332 6.92 -1.64 -14.86
N ALA A 333 8.18 -1.56 -14.47
CA ALA A 333 9.29 -2.14 -15.23
C ALA A 333 10.31 -2.83 -14.30
N PRO A 334 11.09 -3.81 -14.80
CA PRO A 334 12.12 -4.44 -14.00
C PRO A 334 13.23 -3.47 -13.59
N ALA A 335 13.90 -3.75 -12.47
CA ALA A 335 15.09 -3.01 -12.03
C ALA A 335 16.22 -3.06 -13.07
N THR A 336 17.01 -2.00 -13.22
CA THR A 336 18.14 -2.02 -14.16
C THR A 336 19.35 -2.76 -13.58
N ALA A 337 20.40 -2.93 -14.39
CA ALA A 337 21.68 -3.49 -13.93
C ALA A 337 22.38 -2.65 -12.84
N SER A 338 21.95 -1.41 -12.64
CA SER A 338 22.45 -0.51 -11.59
C SER A 338 21.80 -0.77 -10.22
N SER A 339 20.79 -1.63 -10.15
CA SER A 339 20.10 -1.97 -8.90
C SER A 339 20.70 -3.22 -8.22
N GLY A 340 20.58 -3.27 -6.89
CA GLY A 340 20.84 -4.46 -6.07
C GLY A 340 19.88 -5.62 -6.33
N GLU A 341 18.74 -5.34 -6.98
CA GLU A 341 17.71 -6.32 -7.38
C GLU A 341 17.57 -6.37 -8.91
N SER A 342 18.68 -6.18 -9.65
CA SER A 342 18.74 -6.19 -11.12
C SER A 342 17.86 -7.27 -11.77
N GLY A 343 16.96 -6.84 -12.66
CA GLY A 343 16.04 -7.71 -13.39
C GLY A 343 14.81 -8.18 -12.61
N ALA A 344 14.69 -7.86 -11.31
CA ALA A 344 13.47 -8.12 -10.56
C ALA A 344 12.31 -7.28 -11.14
N PRO A 345 11.13 -7.90 -11.38
CA PRO A 345 9.99 -7.23 -12.00
C PRO A 345 9.36 -6.21 -11.05
N ASP A 346 8.79 -5.14 -11.61
CA ASP A 346 7.99 -4.12 -10.90
C ASP A 346 8.76 -3.24 -9.89
N HIS A 347 10.08 -3.10 -10.09
CA HIS A 347 10.95 -2.28 -9.25
C HIS A 347 11.08 -0.82 -9.73
N ARG A 348 10.69 -0.53 -10.97
CA ARG A 348 10.62 0.84 -11.51
C ARG A 348 9.21 1.23 -11.89
N ILE A 349 8.93 2.52 -11.80
CA ILE A 349 7.72 3.16 -12.30
C ILE A 349 8.12 4.07 -13.45
N ILE A 350 7.48 3.88 -14.61
CA ILE A 350 7.61 4.75 -15.77
C ILE A 350 6.36 5.63 -15.84
N GLY A 351 6.56 6.94 -15.81
CA GLY A 351 5.48 7.93 -15.78
C GLY A 351 5.90 9.25 -16.42
N TYR A 352 5.48 9.48 -17.66
CA TYR A 352 5.80 10.70 -18.40
C TYR A 352 4.90 11.88 -18.04
N LYS A 353 3.73 11.61 -17.44
CA LYS A 353 2.75 12.62 -17.01
C LYS A 353 2.46 13.68 -18.09
N GLU A 354 2.72 14.95 -17.82
CA GLU A 354 2.53 16.08 -18.74
C GLU A 354 3.42 15.97 -20.00
N HIS A 355 4.50 15.19 -19.92
CA HIS A 355 5.43 14.91 -21.02
C HIS A 355 5.09 13.63 -21.80
N VAL A 356 3.83 13.17 -21.79
CA VAL A 356 3.38 11.97 -22.55
C VAL A 356 3.74 12.00 -24.04
N ALA A 357 3.87 13.19 -24.63
CA ALA A 357 4.34 13.33 -26.01
C ALA A 357 5.75 12.74 -26.22
N SER A 358 6.59 12.67 -25.18
CA SER A 358 7.92 12.07 -25.21
C SER A 358 7.94 10.57 -24.86
N ASP A 359 6.78 9.97 -24.54
CA ASP A 359 6.69 8.55 -24.19
C ASP A 359 6.93 7.67 -25.44
N PRO A 360 7.95 6.78 -25.43
CA PRO A 360 8.23 5.90 -26.55
C PRO A 360 7.18 4.79 -26.73
N ASP A 361 6.47 4.40 -25.67
CA ASP A 361 5.41 3.40 -25.76
C ASP A 361 4.08 4.08 -26.11
N ARG A 362 3.76 4.05 -27.41
CA ARG A 362 2.52 4.62 -27.95
C ARG A 362 1.31 3.69 -27.83
N ALA A 363 1.52 2.40 -27.54
CA ALA A 363 0.43 1.43 -27.41
C ALA A 363 -0.24 1.56 -26.04
N LEU A 364 0.55 1.78 -24.99
CA LEU A 364 0.04 2.00 -23.63
C LEU A 364 0.72 3.22 -22.98
N PRO A 365 0.54 4.45 -23.49
CA PRO A 365 1.28 5.61 -23.01
C PRO A 365 0.99 5.91 -21.54
N SER A 366 2.02 6.22 -20.78
CA SER A 366 1.90 6.78 -19.44
C SER A 366 1.54 8.26 -19.56
N GLY A 367 0.82 8.81 -18.58
CA GLY A 367 0.19 10.14 -18.74
C GLY A 367 -1.13 10.19 -18.01
N LEU A 368 -2.02 11.11 -18.37
CA LEU A 368 -3.33 11.20 -17.75
C LEU A 368 -4.05 9.85 -17.85
N PHE A 369 -4.65 9.42 -16.74
CA PHE A 369 -5.40 8.18 -16.74
C PHE A 369 -6.65 8.32 -17.61
N PRO A 370 -6.99 7.32 -18.45
CA PRO A 370 -8.15 7.39 -19.31
C PRO A 370 -9.44 7.74 -18.54
N ARG A 371 -10.09 8.84 -18.93
CA ARG A 371 -11.33 9.35 -18.31
C ARG A 371 -11.20 9.59 -16.79
N GLY A 372 -10.00 9.86 -16.30
CA GLY A 372 -9.71 10.17 -14.88
C GLY A 372 -10.15 9.10 -13.89
N GLY A 373 -10.27 7.83 -14.33
CA GLY A 373 -10.73 6.72 -13.49
C GLY A 373 -12.24 6.74 -13.14
N ALA A 374 -12.98 7.79 -13.51
CA ALA A 374 -14.39 7.96 -13.17
C ALA A 374 -15.30 6.77 -13.54
N PRO A 375 -15.11 6.06 -14.68
CA PRO A 375 -15.89 4.86 -14.98
C PRO A 375 -15.78 3.74 -13.95
N ILE A 376 -14.73 3.73 -13.12
CA ILE A 376 -14.49 2.74 -12.07
C ILE A 376 -14.89 3.31 -10.71
N THR A 377 -14.32 4.45 -10.32
CA THR A 377 -14.47 5.07 -9.00
C THR A 377 -15.81 5.78 -8.82
N GLY A 378 -16.43 6.21 -9.91
CA GLY A 378 -17.59 7.11 -9.94
C GLY A 378 -17.24 8.60 -9.78
N THR A 379 -15.97 8.94 -9.62
CA THR A 379 -15.50 10.34 -9.44
C THR A 379 -14.12 10.52 -10.07
N ALA A 380 -13.80 11.71 -10.57
CA ALA A 380 -12.47 12.06 -11.03
C ALA A 380 -11.94 13.30 -10.28
N TRP A 381 -10.62 13.47 -10.31
CA TRP A 381 -9.95 14.64 -9.73
C TRP A 381 -10.52 15.93 -10.32
N HIS A 382 -10.89 16.85 -9.43
CA HIS A 382 -11.47 18.14 -9.79
C HIS A 382 -10.41 19.23 -10.04
N GLU A 383 -9.15 18.83 -10.24
CA GLU A 383 -8.02 19.75 -10.44
C GLU A 383 -7.84 20.76 -9.29
N CYS A 384 -8.40 20.45 -8.12
CA CYS A 384 -8.37 21.32 -6.97
C CYS A 384 -7.41 20.79 -5.93
N VAL A 385 -6.44 21.63 -5.59
CA VAL A 385 -5.58 21.52 -4.41
C VAL A 385 -6.06 22.54 -3.39
N THR A 386 -6.39 22.13 -2.17
CA THR A 386 -6.76 23.07 -1.09
C THR A 386 -5.58 23.96 -0.69
N PRO A 387 -5.80 25.23 -0.29
CA PRO A 387 -4.75 26.15 0.14
C PRO A 387 -3.85 25.58 1.24
N ARG A 388 -2.60 26.08 1.31
CA ARG A 388 -1.62 25.66 2.30
C ARG A 388 -1.69 26.46 3.61
N VAL A 389 -1.35 25.81 4.72
CA VAL A 389 -1.13 26.39 6.05
C VAL A 389 0.30 26.22 6.54
N PRO A 390 0.77 27.12 7.41
CA PRO A 390 1.93 26.86 8.24
C PRO A 390 1.69 25.67 9.18
N ALA A 391 2.63 24.74 9.24
CA ALA A 391 2.75 23.72 10.27
C ALA A 391 4.20 23.65 10.75
N VAL A 392 4.44 22.99 11.90
CA VAL A 392 5.79 22.89 12.47
C VAL A 392 6.73 22.19 11.48
N GLY A 393 7.71 22.94 10.98
CA GLY A 393 8.76 22.42 10.09
C GLY A 393 8.33 22.09 8.66
N ARG A 394 7.08 22.36 8.24
CA ARG A 394 6.62 22.16 6.86
C ARG A 394 5.35 22.95 6.54
N SER A 395 5.05 23.12 5.26
CA SER A 395 3.74 23.59 4.81
C SER A 395 2.85 22.39 4.47
N VAL A 396 1.65 22.35 5.02
CA VAL A 396 0.64 21.30 4.75
C VAL A 396 -0.64 21.94 4.23
N ASN A 397 -1.58 21.14 3.74
CA ASN A 397 -2.81 21.64 3.16
C ASN A 397 -3.94 21.75 4.19
N HIS A 398 -4.82 22.72 3.97
CA HIS A 398 -6.03 22.92 4.76
C HIS A 398 -7.03 21.78 4.55
N TYR A 399 -7.73 21.40 5.62
CA TYR A 399 -8.87 20.50 5.55
C TYR A 399 -10.16 21.16 6.03
N TYR A 400 -11.25 20.88 5.33
CA TYR A 400 -12.55 21.52 5.50
C TYR A 400 -13.59 20.52 6.02
N ALA A 401 -14.80 21.04 6.26
CA ALA A 401 -15.89 20.24 6.80
C ALA A 401 -16.66 19.49 5.70
N TRP A 402 -16.83 18.19 5.91
CA TRP A 402 -17.78 17.34 5.19
C TRP A 402 -19.19 17.52 5.74
N ARG A 403 -20.19 17.40 4.85
CA ARG A 403 -21.61 17.45 5.17
C ARG A 403 -22.36 16.33 4.43
N PRO A 404 -23.36 15.70 5.05
CA PRO A 404 -24.21 14.75 4.35
C PRO A 404 -25.15 15.48 3.38
N SER A 405 -25.50 14.82 2.27
CA SER A 405 -26.52 15.29 1.34
C SER A 405 -27.92 15.05 1.93
N ALA A 406 -28.83 16.01 1.74
CA ALA A 406 -30.24 15.84 2.09
C ALA A 406 -31.04 15.35 0.86
N PRO A 407 -32.01 14.43 1.02
CA PRO A 407 -32.29 13.66 2.24
C PRO A 407 -31.19 12.62 2.53
N LEU A 408 -31.10 12.16 3.78
CA LEU A 408 -30.13 11.15 4.23
C LEU A 408 -30.44 9.76 3.65
N THR A 409 -30.07 9.57 2.39
CA THR A 409 -30.35 8.38 1.60
C THR A 409 -29.01 7.78 1.12
N PRO A 410 -28.88 6.45 1.04
CA PRO A 410 -29.84 5.45 1.48
C PRO A 410 -29.90 5.33 3.01
N GLY A 411 -31.09 5.12 3.58
CA GLY A 411 -31.29 5.15 5.03
C GLY A 411 -30.44 4.13 5.81
N TRP A 412 -30.07 3.01 5.19
CA TRP A 412 -29.20 2.01 5.81
C TRP A 412 -27.79 2.55 6.11
N LEU A 413 -27.28 3.47 5.28
CA LEU A 413 -25.94 4.06 5.44
C LEU A 413 -25.91 5.01 6.64
N PHE A 414 -26.99 5.78 6.82
CA PHE A 414 -27.10 6.79 7.88
C PHE A 414 -27.71 6.28 9.19
N ARG A 415 -28.19 5.03 9.23
CA ARG A 415 -28.90 4.44 10.38
C ARG A 415 -28.04 4.47 11.64
N GLY A 416 -28.57 5.08 12.71
CA GLY A 416 -27.90 5.13 14.02
C GLY A 416 -26.64 5.99 14.05
N THR A 417 -26.36 6.76 13.00
CA THR A 417 -25.20 7.67 12.98
C THR A 417 -25.42 8.93 13.81
N GLY A 418 -26.68 9.35 13.99
CA GLY A 418 -27.01 10.66 14.57
C GLY A 418 -26.71 11.85 13.66
N LEU A 419 -26.33 11.61 12.39
CA LEU A 419 -26.18 12.68 11.41
C LEU A 419 -27.55 13.27 11.06
N THR A 420 -27.60 14.58 10.90
CA THR A 420 -28.71 15.34 10.34
C THR A 420 -28.26 16.01 9.05
N ALA A 421 -29.18 16.52 8.23
CA ALA A 421 -28.84 17.30 7.03
C ALA A 421 -27.98 18.55 7.32
N ALA A 422 -28.04 19.08 8.56
CA ALA A 422 -27.23 20.22 9.00
C ALA A 422 -25.89 19.81 9.64
N ALA A 423 -25.63 18.51 9.79
CA ALA A 423 -24.42 18.01 10.45
C ALA A 423 -23.16 18.39 9.68
N ARG A 424 -22.06 18.55 10.42
CA ARG A 424 -20.74 18.87 9.89
C ARG A 424 -19.70 17.99 10.56
N VAL A 425 -18.81 17.40 9.77
CA VAL A 425 -17.62 16.68 10.23
C VAL A 425 -16.41 17.47 9.76
N GLY A 426 -15.73 18.15 10.68
CA GLY A 426 -14.59 19.03 10.36
C GLY A 426 -13.33 18.26 10.01
N GLY A 427 -12.43 18.87 9.22
CA GLY A 427 -11.06 18.41 9.04
C GLY A 427 -10.88 17.18 8.15
N ILE A 428 -11.86 16.83 7.31
CA ILE A 428 -11.79 15.62 6.48
C ILE A 428 -12.01 15.85 4.98
N VAL A 429 -12.26 17.10 4.53
CA VAL A 429 -12.38 17.45 3.10
C VAL A 429 -11.13 18.18 2.62
N GLY A 430 -10.40 17.57 1.69
CA GLY A 430 -9.08 17.99 1.22
C GLY A 430 -8.16 16.76 1.10
N TYR A 431 -6.87 16.89 0.81
CA TYR A 431 -6.15 18.04 0.27
C TYR A 431 -6.46 18.23 -1.22
N GLU A 432 -6.82 17.15 -1.90
CA GLU A 432 -7.32 17.10 -3.26
C GLU A 432 -8.76 16.59 -3.21
N LEU A 433 -9.53 16.85 -4.26
CA LEU A 433 -10.97 16.62 -4.25
C LEU A 433 -11.39 15.91 -5.53
N ASP A 434 -12.23 14.89 -5.38
CA ASP A 434 -12.87 14.23 -6.52
C ASP A 434 -14.36 14.55 -6.55
N ARG A 435 -14.90 14.63 -7.77
CA ARG A 435 -16.34 14.80 -8.03
C ARG A 435 -16.78 13.95 -9.20
N THR A 436 -18.09 13.78 -9.35
CA THR A 436 -18.67 13.21 -10.57
C THR A 436 -18.43 14.14 -11.77
N ASP A 437 -18.21 13.53 -12.93
CA ASP A 437 -18.02 14.16 -14.23
C ASP A 437 -18.89 13.46 -15.31
N ALA A 438 -18.70 13.82 -16.58
CA ALA A 438 -19.42 13.21 -17.70
C ALA A 438 -19.09 11.72 -17.94
N ASN A 439 -17.99 11.21 -17.38
CA ASN A 439 -17.56 9.82 -17.52
C ASN A 439 -18.04 8.92 -16.37
N SER A 440 -18.66 9.52 -15.35
CA SER A 440 -19.13 8.82 -14.16
C SER A 440 -20.36 7.95 -14.49
N PRO A 441 -20.48 6.72 -13.95
CA PRO A 441 -21.62 5.84 -14.19
C PRO A 441 -22.99 6.47 -13.88
N PRO A 442 -24.05 6.11 -14.63
CA PRO A 442 -25.40 6.59 -14.35
C PRO A 442 -25.90 6.06 -13.00
N GLY A 443 -26.84 6.79 -12.39
CA GLY A 443 -27.45 6.37 -11.12
C GLY A 443 -26.54 6.54 -9.89
N ILE A 444 -25.42 7.27 -10.01
CA ILE A 444 -24.63 7.70 -8.85
C ILE A 444 -25.50 8.54 -7.92
N GLN A 445 -25.43 8.18 -6.65
CA GLN A 445 -25.97 8.96 -5.55
C GLN A 445 -24.85 9.72 -4.84
N ILE A 446 -25.01 11.03 -4.70
CA ILE A 446 -24.13 11.86 -3.87
C ILE A 446 -24.65 11.81 -2.44
N VAL A 447 -23.95 11.12 -1.55
CA VAL A 447 -24.37 10.93 -0.14
C VAL A 447 -23.82 12.01 0.80
N GLY A 448 -22.83 12.77 0.33
CA GLY A 448 -22.32 13.95 1.02
C GLY A 448 -21.17 14.58 0.26
N GLY A 449 -20.49 15.52 0.90
CA GLY A 449 -19.35 16.20 0.30
C GLY A 449 -18.97 17.48 1.01
N GLY A 450 -18.20 18.31 0.33
CA GLY A 450 -17.80 19.62 0.81
C GLY A 450 -17.31 20.52 -0.31
N THR A 451 -17.27 21.83 -0.02
CA THR A 451 -16.70 22.82 -0.92
C THR A 451 -15.54 23.53 -0.24
N THR A 452 -14.51 23.86 -1.02
CA THR A 452 -13.29 24.50 -0.53
C THR A 452 -12.82 25.55 -1.53
N PRO A 453 -12.09 26.58 -1.12
CA PRO A 453 -11.23 27.32 -2.05
C PRO A 453 -10.18 26.36 -2.64
N CYS A 454 -9.67 26.65 -3.84
CA CYS A 454 -8.48 25.99 -4.37
C CYS A 454 -7.29 26.94 -4.42
N GLN A 455 -6.10 26.39 -4.24
CA GLN A 455 -4.84 27.09 -4.41
C GLN A 455 -4.75 27.66 -5.83
N GLY A 456 -4.29 28.90 -5.95
CA GLY A 456 -4.13 29.55 -7.25
C GLY A 456 -5.44 29.88 -7.97
N ASN A 457 -6.60 29.71 -7.32
CA ASN A 457 -7.92 30.03 -7.87
C ASN A 457 -8.24 29.25 -9.17
N ARG A 458 -7.72 28.02 -9.30
CA ARG A 458 -7.89 27.12 -10.46
C ARG A 458 -8.30 25.71 -9.99
N PRO A 459 -9.60 25.37 -10.03
CA PRO A 459 -10.75 26.27 -10.16
C PRO A 459 -10.91 27.19 -8.92
N PRO A 460 -11.74 28.25 -8.95
CA PRO A 460 -11.94 29.09 -7.77
C PRO A 460 -12.51 28.35 -6.56
N LEU A 461 -13.40 27.40 -6.82
CA LEU A 461 -14.06 26.59 -5.82
C LEU A 461 -13.90 25.11 -6.16
N GLY A 462 -13.34 24.37 -5.23
CA GLY A 462 -13.26 22.93 -5.21
C GLY A 462 -14.54 22.31 -4.69
N VAL A 463 -14.94 21.18 -5.28
CA VAL A 463 -16.07 20.37 -4.84
C VAL A 463 -15.56 18.96 -4.63
N SER A 464 -15.78 18.44 -3.42
CA SER A 464 -15.61 17.03 -3.09
C SER A 464 -16.98 16.39 -2.99
N GLN A 465 -17.18 15.24 -3.63
CA GLN A 465 -18.42 14.46 -3.57
C GLN A 465 -18.14 13.05 -3.07
N THR A 466 -18.78 12.70 -1.95
CA THR A 466 -18.87 11.33 -1.50
C THR A 466 -20.01 10.65 -2.26
N THR A 467 -19.69 9.60 -3.01
CA THR A 467 -20.62 8.96 -3.93
C THR A 467 -20.83 7.49 -3.61
N LEU A 468 -22.00 7.00 -4.00
CA LEU A 468 -22.37 5.59 -3.96
C LEU A 468 -23.10 5.25 -5.26
N TYR A 469 -22.69 4.19 -5.95
CA TYR A 469 -23.45 3.64 -7.07
C TYR A 469 -23.49 2.12 -7.04
N ARG A 470 -24.44 1.55 -7.79
CA ARG A 470 -24.57 0.12 -8.01
C ARG A 470 -24.20 -0.21 -9.45
N ALA A 471 -23.19 -1.06 -9.64
CA ALA A 471 -22.82 -1.58 -10.94
C ALA A 471 -23.87 -2.57 -11.48
N ALA A 472 -23.85 -2.86 -12.78
CA ALA A 472 -24.76 -3.81 -13.41
C ALA A 472 -24.70 -5.23 -12.78
N SER A 473 -23.53 -5.61 -12.25
CA SER A 473 -23.30 -6.86 -11.51
C SER A 473 -23.99 -6.91 -10.13
N GLY A 474 -24.55 -5.79 -9.67
CA GLY A 474 -25.07 -5.63 -8.32
C GLY A 474 -24.02 -5.16 -7.30
N ALA A 475 -22.73 -5.13 -7.64
CA ALA A 475 -21.68 -4.59 -6.78
C ALA A 475 -21.94 -3.12 -6.43
N LEU A 476 -21.67 -2.73 -5.18
CA LEU A 476 -21.68 -1.34 -4.76
C LEU A 476 -20.26 -0.76 -4.86
N VAL A 477 -20.20 0.49 -5.30
CA VAL A 477 -18.96 1.27 -5.33
C VAL A 477 -19.15 2.55 -4.54
N PHE A 478 -18.31 2.74 -3.53
CA PHE A 478 -18.27 3.93 -2.68
C PHE A 478 -16.97 4.70 -2.94
N SER A 479 -17.07 6.01 -3.17
CA SER A 479 -15.92 6.91 -3.21
C SER A 479 -16.10 7.99 -2.16
N SER A 480 -15.09 8.20 -1.32
CA SER A 480 -15.13 9.26 -0.30
C SER A 480 -15.05 10.66 -0.93
N GLY A 481 -14.41 10.77 -2.10
CA GLY A 481 -14.17 12.04 -2.80
C GLY A 481 -13.14 12.94 -2.13
N THR A 482 -12.40 12.43 -1.13
CA THR A 482 -11.42 13.20 -0.36
C THR A 482 -10.33 12.32 0.25
N MET A 483 -9.09 12.83 0.29
CA MET A 483 -7.95 12.10 0.87
C MET A 483 -7.96 11.95 2.39
N ALA A 484 -8.85 12.62 3.13
CA ALA A 484 -8.80 12.68 4.60
C ALA A 484 -10.00 12.05 5.32
N TRP A 485 -10.83 11.28 4.62
CA TRP A 485 -11.94 10.55 5.24
C TRP A 485 -11.49 9.75 6.47
N GLN A 486 -10.39 9.01 6.32
CA GLN A 486 -9.80 8.16 7.35
C GLN A 486 -9.32 8.92 8.59
N LEU A 487 -8.97 10.22 8.47
CA LEU A 487 -8.58 11.04 9.62
C LEU A 487 -9.74 11.23 10.61
N GLY A 488 -10.98 11.22 10.12
CA GLY A 488 -12.17 11.24 10.99
C GLY A 488 -12.47 9.90 11.67
N LEU A 489 -11.93 8.78 11.17
CA LEU A 489 -12.14 7.43 11.72
C LEU A 489 -11.12 7.09 12.81
N SER A 490 -9.87 7.47 12.57
CA SER A 490 -8.74 7.30 13.47
C SER A 490 -7.79 8.48 13.29
N PRO A 491 -7.89 9.53 14.12
CA PRO A 491 -7.06 10.72 14.07
C PRO A 491 -5.56 10.46 13.87
N ALA A 492 -4.97 11.24 12.96
CA ALA A 492 -3.52 11.42 12.84
C ALA A 492 -3.23 12.94 12.86
N PRO A 493 -3.16 13.58 14.05
CA PRO A 493 -3.05 15.04 14.18
C PRO A 493 -1.82 15.64 13.49
N ASP A 494 -0.77 14.84 13.28
CA ASP A 494 0.44 15.29 12.60
C ASP A 494 0.22 15.47 11.08
N ALA A 495 -0.88 14.97 10.51
CA ALA A 495 -1.18 15.10 9.08
C ALA A 495 -1.45 16.56 8.67
N SER A 496 -2.14 17.33 9.52
CA SER A 496 -2.43 18.77 9.34
C SER A 496 -2.96 19.38 10.63
N PRO A 497 -2.75 20.69 10.90
CA PRO A 497 -3.39 21.41 12.00
C PRO A 497 -4.92 21.28 12.03
N ASP A 498 -5.53 21.09 10.86
CA ASP A 498 -6.98 20.92 10.70
C ASP A 498 -7.45 19.48 10.92
N ALA A 499 -6.54 18.51 11.00
CA ALA A 499 -6.89 17.12 11.19
C ALA A 499 -7.67 16.93 12.51
N PRO A 500 -8.72 16.11 12.53
CA PRO A 500 -9.48 15.85 13.76
C PRO A 500 -8.56 15.39 14.89
N ARG A 501 -8.75 15.93 16.09
CA ARG A 501 -8.03 15.48 17.29
C ARG A 501 -8.67 14.26 17.94
N GLN A 502 -9.94 14.01 17.64
CA GLN A 502 -10.72 12.88 18.11
C GLN A 502 -11.48 12.30 16.93
N ALA A 503 -11.73 10.99 16.97
CA ALA A 503 -12.54 10.35 15.94
C ALA A 503 -13.98 10.82 16.04
N ASP A 504 -14.65 11.03 14.91
CA ASP A 504 -16.06 11.40 14.90
C ASP A 504 -16.93 10.13 14.98
N PRO A 505 -17.66 9.89 16.08
CA PRO A 505 -18.43 8.66 16.25
C PRO A 505 -19.53 8.50 15.19
N ARG A 506 -20.02 9.60 14.62
CA ARG A 506 -21.06 9.59 13.58
C ARG A 506 -20.49 9.12 12.25
N LEU A 507 -19.27 9.58 11.90
CA LEU A 507 -18.54 9.15 10.71
C LEU A 507 -18.08 7.68 10.83
N ILE A 508 -17.60 7.30 12.02
CA ILE A 508 -17.28 5.91 12.35
C ILE A 508 -18.49 5.03 12.08
N ARG A 509 -19.65 5.36 12.66
CA ARG A 509 -20.86 4.57 12.47
C ARG A 509 -21.33 4.52 11.02
N LEU A 510 -21.20 5.61 10.27
CA LEU A 510 -21.52 5.62 8.84
C LEU A 510 -20.63 4.65 8.06
N THR A 511 -19.33 4.65 8.36
CA THR A 511 -18.34 3.76 7.72
C THR A 511 -18.54 2.31 8.15
N GLU A 512 -18.88 2.04 9.41
CA GLU A 512 -19.27 0.71 9.90
C GLU A 512 -20.53 0.20 9.19
N ASN A 513 -21.56 1.04 9.02
CA ASN A 513 -22.76 0.67 8.27
C ASN A 513 -22.43 0.32 6.81
N LEU A 514 -21.51 1.06 6.17
CA LEU A 514 -20.97 0.73 4.84
C LEU A 514 -20.36 -0.67 4.84
N PHE A 515 -19.34 -0.93 5.66
CA PHE A 515 -18.68 -2.23 5.67
C PHE A 515 -19.61 -3.39 6.06
N ALA A 516 -20.52 -3.19 7.02
CA ALA A 516 -21.52 -4.19 7.38
C ALA A 516 -22.38 -4.58 6.15
N HIS A 517 -22.89 -3.57 5.43
CA HIS A 517 -23.70 -3.81 4.24
C HIS A 517 -22.91 -4.51 3.12
N LEU A 518 -21.68 -4.06 2.83
CA LEU A 518 -20.85 -4.65 1.77
C LEU A 518 -20.39 -6.09 2.09
N LEU A 519 -20.23 -6.41 3.37
CA LEU A 519 -19.85 -7.74 3.83
C LEU A 519 -21.05 -8.69 4.03
N GLY A 520 -22.28 -8.18 3.92
CA GLY A 520 -23.52 -8.94 4.15
C GLY A 520 -23.76 -9.28 5.63
N ARG A 521 -23.46 -8.34 6.54
CA ARG A 521 -23.61 -8.47 7.99
C ARG A 521 -24.75 -7.64 8.55
#